data_AF-A0A553KBS8-F1
#
_entry.id   AF-A0A553KBS8-F1
#
_cell.length_a   1.000
_cell.length_b   1.000
_cell.length_c   1.000
_cell.angle_alpha   90.00
_cell.angle_beta   90.00
_cell.angle_gamma   90.00
#
_symmetry.space_group_name_H-M   'P 1'
#
loop_
_entity.id
_entity.type
_entity.pdbx_description
1 polymer ?
#
loop_
_entity_poly.entity_id
_entity_poly.type
_entity_poly.pdbx_seq_one_letter_code
_entity_poly.pdbx_strand_id
1 'polypeptide(L)'
;VLDSQADGKLVFIHNPGASQTVSVLTLTLFSDKDGPVYPVDDTRWVPAPGPQGKTFMLFTDASNTTYRVDAPFSQGDAYSAGQGQVMKLDPKSGHLTPVATSVGNPSALQDPHGMLFVAL
;
A
#
# COMPACT_ATOMS: atom_id res chain seq x y z
N VAL A 1 7.85 -3.72 8.85
CA VAL A 1 8.12 -2.42 8.19
C VAL A 1 7.58 -1.34 9.09
N LEU A 2 8.34 -0.25 9.23
CA LEU A 2 7.85 0.95 9.89
C LEU A 2 7.45 1.94 8.79
N ASP A 3 6.24 2.44 8.94
CA ASP A 3 5.55 3.36 8.05
C ASP A 3 4.69 4.25 8.96
N SER A 4 4.89 5.56 8.93
CA SER A 4 4.03 6.55 9.60
C SER A 4 3.10 7.19 8.58
N GLN A 5 2.05 7.86 9.07
CA GLN A 5 1.18 8.60 8.19
C GLN A 5 1.94 9.69 7.41
N ALA A 6 1.59 9.82 6.14
CA ALA A 6 2.20 10.72 5.17
C ALA A 6 3.73 10.57 5.05
N ASP A 7 4.26 9.36 5.21
CA ASP A 7 5.68 9.10 5.06
C ASP A 7 6.04 8.88 3.58
N GLY A 8 7.04 9.64 3.13
CA GLY A 8 7.64 9.47 1.80
C GLY A 8 8.66 8.33 1.72
N LYS A 9 8.79 7.53 2.77
CA LYS A 9 9.82 6.50 2.93
C LYS A 9 9.30 5.35 3.75
N LEU A 10 9.72 4.14 3.41
CA LEU A 10 9.50 2.95 4.23
C LEU A 10 10.80 2.53 4.89
N VAL A 11 10.74 2.18 6.17
CA VAL A 11 11.87 1.62 6.90
C VAL A 11 11.67 0.12 7.09
N PHE A 12 12.54 -0.65 6.47
CA PHE A 12 12.59 -2.11 6.62
C PHE A 12 13.59 -2.46 7.70
N ILE A 13 13.11 -3.12 8.75
CA ILE A 13 13.94 -3.69 9.81
C ILE A 13 13.90 -5.20 9.67
N HIS A 14 15.06 -5.81 9.52
CA HIS A 14 15.24 -7.26 9.55
C HIS A 14 15.97 -7.66 10.83
N ASN A 15 15.63 -8.83 11.39
CA ASN A 15 16.18 -9.37 12.64
C ASN A 15 16.20 -8.36 13.81
N PRO A 16 15.06 -7.73 14.20
CA PRO A 16 15.04 -6.75 15.27
C PRO A 16 15.72 -7.26 16.54
N GLY A 17 16.68 -6.48 17.07
CA GLY A 17 17.51 -6.89 18.22
C GLY A 17 19.01 -6.65 17.97
N ALA A 18 19.87 -7.42 18.63
CA ALA A 18 21.32 -7.23 18.62
C ALA A 18 22.00 -7.41 17.24
N SER A 19 21.32 -8.05 16.28
CA SER A 19 21.81 -8.28 14.92
C SER A 19 20.88 -7.71 13.85
N GLN A 20 20.18 -6.61 14.17
CA GLN A 20 19.26 -5.97 13.24
C GLN A 20 19.98 -5.36 12.04
N THR A 21 19.31 -5.40 10.89
CA THR A 21 19.68 -4.61 9.71
C THR A 21 18.52 -3.71 9.33
N VAL A 22 18.84 -2.48 8.92
CA VAL A 22 17.86 -1.45 8.56
C VAL A 22 18.13 -0.97 7.14
N SER A 23 17.10 -0.93 6.32
CA SER A 23 17.13 -0.29 5.00
C SER A 23 15.97 0.70 4.86
N VAL A 24 16.22 1.78 4.14
CA VAL A 24 15.23 2.83 3.88
C VAL A 24 14.93 2.84 2.39
N LEU A 25 13.65 2.83 2.04
CA LEU A 25 13.16 2.88 0.68
C LEU A 25 12.42 4.20 0.46
N THR A 26 12.95 5.06 -0.41
CA THR A 26 12.24 6.28 -0.83
C THR A 26 11.12 5.93 -1.79
N LEU A 27 9.95 6.55 -1.61
CA LEU A 27 8.78 6.29 -2.42
C LEU A 27 8.61 7.35 -3.50
N THR A 28 8.38 6.92 -4.74
CA THR A 28 8.05 7.80 -5.86
C THR A 28 6.86 7.25 -6.63
N LEU A 29 6.11 8.15 -7.27
CA LEU A 29 4.96 7.75 -8.07
C LEU A 29 5.41 7.28 -9.46
N PHE A 30 4.80 6.20 -9.96
CA PHE A 30 5.14 5.54 -11.21
C PHE A 30 6.62 5.13 -11.27
N SER A 31 7.22 5.12 -12.46
CA SER A 31 8.64 4.77 -12.66
C SER A 31 9.57 5.99 -12.60
N ASP A 32 9.12 7.08 -11.99
CA ASP A 32 9.91 8.30 -11.87
C ASP A 32 10.87 8.18 -10.69
N LYS A 33 11.98 7.48 -10.90
CA LYS A 33 13.00 7.25 -9.86
C LYS A 33 13.63 8.54 -9.30
N ASP A 34 13.56 9.63 -10.06
CA ASP A 34 14.06 10.95 -9.67
C ASP A 34 12.89 11.92 -9.39
N GLY A 35 11.66 11.40 -9.36
CA GLY A 35 10.43 12.15 -9.16
C GLY A 35 10.27 12.66 -7.74
N PRO A 36 9.26 13.50 -7.50
CA PRO A 36 8.94 13.95 -6.16
C PRO A 36 8.63 12.76 -5.26
N VAL A 37 9.12 12.85 -4.03
CA VAL A 37 8.80 11.88 -2.98
C VAL A 37 7.29 11.85 -2.78
N TYR A 38 6.72 10.64 -2.78
CA TYR A 38 5.28 10.45 -2.69
C TYR A 38 4.89 9.90 -1.32
N PRO A 39 4.29 10.71 -0.44
CA PRO A 39 3.88 10.25 0.88
C PRO A 39 2.71 9.28 0.80
N VAL A 40 2.78 8.20 1.57
CA VAL A 40 1.73 7.19 1.66
C VAL A 40 1.33 6.95 3.11
N ASP A 41 0.25 6.19 3.25
CA ASP A 41 -0.34 5.71 4.48
C ASP A 41 -0.62 4.20 4.36
N ASP A 42 -0.70 3.53 5.51
CA ASP A 42 -1.25 2.18 5.64
C ASP A 42 -0.65 1.13 4.68
N THR A 43 0.67 1.04 4.58
CA THR A 43 1.30 -0.01 3.76
C THR A 43 1.00 -1.41 4.29
N ARG A 44 0.39 -2.27 3.46
CA ARG A 44 0.03 -3.66 3.77
C ARG A 44 0.60 -4.64 2.77
N TRP A 45 0.98 -5.81 3.27
CA TRP A 45 1.39 -6.95 2.45
C TRP A 45 0.24 -7.93 2.28
N VAL A 46 0.08 -8.44 1.06
CA VAL A 46 -0.88 -9.50 0.74
C VAL A 46 -0.50 -10.76 1.52
N PRO A 47 -1.39 -11.31 2.36
CA PRO A 47 -1.13 -12.54 3.09
C PRO A 47 -1.14 -13.76 2.16
N ALA A 48 -0.79 -14.94 2.69
CA ALA A 48 -1.11 -16.18 2.01
C ALA A 48 -2.63 -16.26 1.77
N PRO A 49 -3.08 -16.83 0.63
CA PRO A 49 -4.50 -17.02 0.37
C PRO A 49 -5.13 -17.90 1.46
N GLY A 50 -6.40 -17.67 1.76
CA GLY A 50 -7.11 -18.42 2.78
C GLY A 50 -7.52 -19.83 2.31
N PRO A 51 -8.30 -20.56 3.11
CA PRO A 51 -8.78 -21.92 2.79
C PRO A 51 -9.48 -22.07 1.43
N GLN A 52 -10.12 -21.03 0.92
CA GLN A 52 -10.81 -21.01 -0.37
C GLN A 52 -9.91 -20.54 -1.53
N GLY A 53 -8.64 -20.27 -1.26
CA GLY A 53 -7.67 -19.81 -2.26
C GLY A 53 -7.91 -18.37 -2.71
N LYS A 54 -8.61 -17.55 -1.92
CA LYS A 54 -8.99 -16.18 -2.31
C LYS A 54 -8.45 -15.14 -1.33
N THR A 55 -8.13 -13.97 -1.87
CA THR A 55 -7.78 -12.78 -1.11
C THR A 55 -8.45 -11.57 -1.75
N PHE A 56 -9.00 -10.67 -0.95
CA PHE A 56 -9.48 -9.37 -1.40
C PHE A 56 -9.00 -8.26 -0.47
N MET A 57 -8.99 -7.02 -0.95
CA MET A 57 -8.61 -5.86 -0.16
C MET A 57 -9.87 -5.11 0.28
N LEU A 58 -9.85 -4.60 1.52
CA LEU A 58 -10.75 -3.54 1.99
C LEU A 58 -9.94 -2.28 2.30
N PHE A 59 -10.52 -1.12 2.04
CA PHE A 59 -10.01 0.18 2.49
C PHE A 59 -11.18 1.14 2.71
N THR A 60 -10.95 2.24 3.43
CA THR A 60 -11.92 3.30 3.68
C THR A 60 -11.50 4.62 3.03
N ASP A 61 -12.43 5.53 2.81
CA ASP A 61 -12.16 6.92 2.43
C ASP A 61 -12.44 7.90 3.59
N ALA A 62 -12.13 9.19 3.40
CA ALA A 62 -12.42 10.25 4.37
C ALA A 62 -13.91 10.37 4.78
N SER A 63 -14.83 9.82 3.98
CA SER A 63 -16.26 9.77 4.30
C SER A 63 -16.66 8.49 5.05
N ASN A 64 -15.70 7.66 5.45
CA ASN A 64 -15.87 6.34 6.05
C ASN A 64 -16.61 5.34 5.14
N THR A 65 -16.62 5.56 3.83
CA THR A 65 -17.13 4.57 2.88
C THR A 65 -16.10 3.44 2.79
N THR A 66 -16.54 2.20 3.02
CA THR A 66 -15.67 1.02 2.85
C THR A 66 -15.80 0.49 1.42
N TYR A 67 -14.66 0.31 0.76
CA TYR A 67 -14.56 -0.26 -0.57
C TYR A 67 -13.96 -1.66 -0.50
N ARG A 68 -14.35 -2.50 -1.46
CA ARG A 68 -13.75 -3.83 -1.69
C ARG A 68 -13.10 -3.84 -3.07
N VAL A 69 -11.89 -4.37 -3.13
CA VAL A 69 -11.18 -4.64 -4.38
C VAL A 69 -10.99 -6.13 -4.53
N ASP A 70 -11.54 -6.69 -5.60
CA ASP A 70 -11.28 -8.04 -6.07
C ASP A 70 -10.31 -7.98 -7.25
N ALA A 71 -9.10 -8.51 -7.05
CA ALA A 71 -8.03 -8.52 -8.03
C ALA A 71 -7.15 -9.77 -7.84
N PRO A 72 -6.32 -10.16 -8.81
CA PRO A 72 -5.39 -11.28 -8.66
C PRO A 72 -4.20 -10.91 -7.73
N PHE A 73 -4.48 -10.68 -6.45
CA PHE A 73 -3.47 -10.36 -5.46
C PHE A 73 -2.50 -11.54 -5.27
N SER A 74 -1.20 -11.25 -5.36
CA SER A 74 -0.16 -12.25 -5.14
C SER A 74 0.42 -12.10 -3.73
N GLN A 75 0.55 -13.22 -3.01
CA GLN A 75 1.15 -13.22 -1.67
C GLN A 75 2.50 -12.49 -1.69
N GLY A 76 2.71 -11.61 -0.71
CA GLY A 76 3.94 -10.84 -0.58
C GLY A 76 4.01 -9.56 -1.42
N ASP A 77 3.07 -9.32 -2.36
CA ASP A 77 2.88 -7.99 -2.92
C ASP A 77 2.55 -6.99 -1.80
N ALA A 78 2.94 -5.73 -1.98
CA ALA A 78 2.67 -4.65 -1.05
C ALA A 78 1.80 -3.56 -1.70
N TYR A 79 0.93 -2.96 -0.91
CA TYR A 79 0.04 -1.89 -1.33
C TYR A 79 -0.02 -0.83 -0.25
N SER A 80 -0.17 0.43 -0.65
CA SER A 80 -0.30 1.57 0.26
C SER A 80 -1.44 2.46 -0.20
N ALA A 81 -2.04 3.16 0.74
CA ALA A 81 -3.03 4.19 0.49
C ALA A 81 -2.34 5.57 0.50
N GLY A 82 -2.97 6.59 -0.05
CA GLY A 82 -2.51 7.98 0.11
C GLY A 82 -2.80 8.84 -1.10
N GLN A 83 -2.91 10.14 -0.88
CA GLN A 83 -3.01 11.16 -1.93
C GLN A 83 -4.16 10.88 -2.94
N GLY A 84 -5.29 10.37 -2.45
CA GLY A 84 -6.49 10.09 -3.26
C GLY A 84 -6.47 8.76 -4.04
N GLN A 85 -5.54 7.86 -3.74
CA GLN A 85 -5.41 6.60 -4.46
C GLN A 85 -4.89 5.43 -3.60
N VAL A 86 -5.24 4.22 -4.02
CA VAL A 86 -4.58 3.00 -3.55
C VAL A 86 -3.57 2.59 -4.61
N MET A 87 -2.36 2.27 -4.20
CA MET A 87 -1.23 1.98 -5.08
C MET A 87 -0.55 0.66 -4.71
N LYS A 88 -0.07 -0.06 -5.70
CA LYS A 88 0.86 -1.19 -5.54
C LYS A 88 2.27 -0.64 -5.37
N LEU A 89 2.98 -1.11 -4.35
CA LEU A 89 4.39 -0.82 -4.07
C LEU A 89 5.30 -1.87 -4.72
N ASP A 90 6.33 -1.43 -5.41
CA ASP A 90 7.53 -2.23 -5.66
C ASP A 90 8.53 -2.04 -4.52
N PRO A 91 8.73 -3.05 -3.63
CA PRO A 91 9.59 -2.92 -2.46
C PRO A 91 11.08 -2.87 -2.80
N LYS A 92 11.48 -3.05 -4.06
CA LYS A 92 12.87 -2.95 -4.50
C LYS A 92 13.21 -1.54 -4.97
N SER A 93 12.31 -0.92 -5.73
CA SER A 93 12.53 0.39 -6.34
C SER A 93 11.87 1.54 -5.58
N GLY A 94 10.84 1.27 -4.78
CA GLY A 94 10.02 2.30 -4.13
C GLY A 94 8.94 2.88 -5.03
N HIS A 95 8.77 2.34 -6.24
CA HIS A 95 7.76 2.79 -7.18
C HIS A 95 6.34 2.42 -6.74
N LEU A 96 5.46 3.42 -6.76
CA LEU A 96 4.03 3.28 -6.48
C LEU A 96 3.24 3.31 -7.79
N THR A 97 2.49 2.25 -8.07
CA THR A 97 1.61 2.15 -9.25
C THR A 97 0.16 2.21 -8.81
N PRO A 98 -0.63 3.21 -9.22
CA PRO A 98 -2.05 3.30 -8.86
C PRO A 98 -2.84 2.06 -9.30
N VAL A 99 -3.68 1.53 -8.42
CA VAL A 99 -4.57 0.38 -8.68
C VAL A 99 -6.04 0.70 -8.44
N ALA A 100 -6.34 1.67 -7.56
CA ALA A 100 -7.66 2.22 -7.39
C ALA A 100 -7.56 3.75 -7.36
N THR A 101 -8.17 4.37 -8.35
CA THR A 101 -8.34 5.82 -8.45
C THR A 101 -9.83 6.11 -8.62
N SER A 102 -10.31 7.23 -8.08
CA SER A 102 -11.56 7.84 -8.53
C SER A 102 -12.78 6.91 -8.61
N VAL A 103 -13.08 6.14 -7.55
CA VAL A 103 -14.15 5.13 -7.54
C VAL A 103 -15.52 5.79 -7.80
N GLY A 104 -16.06 5.65 -9.02
CA GLY A 104 -17.37 6.18 -9.43
C GLY A 104 -17.36 7.63 -9.97
N ASN A 105 -16.39 8.47 -9.60
CA ASN A 105 -16.13 9.82 -10.14
C ASN A 105 -14.66 10.22 -9.85
N PRO A 106 -13.97 10.97 -10.74
CA PRO A 106 -12.67 11.61 -10.50
C PRO A 106 -12.40 12.12 -9.08
N SER A 107 -13.40 12.69 -8.39
CA SER A 107 -13.29 13.25 -7.04
C SER A 107 -13.84 12.35 -5.93
N ALA A 108 -14.30 11.13 -6.21
CA ALA A 108 -14.99 10.31 -5.21
C ALA A 108 -14.04 9.66 -4.19
N LEU A 109 -12.84 9.26 -4.62
CA LEU A 109 -11.87 8.67 -3.70
C LEU A 109 -11.06 9.76 -3.00
N GLN A 110 -11.56 10.25 -1.88
CA GLN A 110 -10.88 11.23 -1.04
C GLN A 110 -10.10 10.52 0.06
N ASP A 111 -8.78 10.66 0.04
CA ASP A 111 -7.89 10.24 1.12
C ASP A 111 -8.12 8.81 1.61
N PRO A 112 -7.82 7.80 0.77
CA PRO A 112 -7.98 6.41 1.17
C PRO A 112 -7.05 6.10 2.36
N HIS A 113 -7.58 5.36 3.33
CA HIS A 113 -6.88 4.92 4.53
C HIS A 113 -7.52 3.62 5.05
N GLY A 114 -7.03 3.09 6.16
CA GLY A 114 -7.63 1.92 6.81
C GLY A 114 -7.58 0.66 5.94
N MET A 115 -6.43 0.37 5.33
CA MET A 115 -6.28 -0.77 4.43
C MET A 115 -6.08 -2.09 5.18
N LEU A 116 -6.75 -3.15 4.72
CA LEU A 116 -6.51 -4.53 5.14
C LEU A 116 -6.76 -5.53 4.01
N PHE A 117 -6.11 -6.69 4.09
CA PHE A 117 -6.40 -7.85 3.25
C PHE A 117 -7.20 -8.89 4.02
N VAL A 118 -8.26 -9.42 3.39
CA VAL A 118 -9.04 -10.53 3.89
C VAL A 118 -8.69 -11.78 3.07
N ALA A 119 -8.19 -12.80 3.75
CA ALA A 119 -7.91 -14.11 3.18
C ALA A 119 -9.09 -15.06 3.46
N LEU A 120 -9.67 -15.64 2.42
CA LEU A 120 -10.79 -16.59 2.48
C LEU A 120 -10.40 -17.96 1.98
#